data_AF-A0A3E2HDP1-F1
#
_entry.id   AF-A0A3E2HDP1-F1
#
_cell.length_a   1.000
_cell.length_b   1.000
_cell.length_c   1.000
_cell.angle_alpha   90.00
_cell.angle_beta   90.00
_cell.angle_gamma   90.00
#
_symmetry.space_group_name_H-M   'P 1'
#
loop_
_entity.id
_entity.type
_entity.pdbx_description
1 polymer ?
#
loop_
_entity_poly.entity_id
_entity_poly.type
_entity_poly.pdbx_seq_one_letter_code
_entity_poly.pdbx_strand_id
1 'polypeptide(L)'
;MDNPTTPPMPEHLPGYEIPTKHKEAIRQLYKYAKIGLQQLAGYYSLTTDTVSWILYYDYPERVKPTRTGRPRESLNEQEVRDIIEYISKSYEH
;
A
#
# COMPACT_ATOMS: atom_id res chain seq x y z
N MET A 1 19.39 -26.20 -18.52
CA MET A 1 19.46 -25.25 -17.40
C MET A 1 18.26 -24.35 -17.53
N ASP A 2 17.13 -24.78 -16.99
CA ASP A 2 15.92 -23.97 -16.96
C ASP A 2 16.16 -22.84 -15.95
N ASN A 3 16.49 -21.66 -16.47
CA ASN A 3 16.44 -20.44 -15.67
C ASN A 3 15.03 -20.40 -15.04
N PRO A 4 14.89 -20.10 -13.75
CA PRO A 4 13.59 -19.77 -13.20
C PRO A 4 13.15 -18.45 -13.85
N THR A 5 12.57 -18.55 -15.05
CA THR A 5 12.02 -17.44 -15.81
C THR A 5 10.77 -17.04 -15.06
N THR A 6 10.96 -16.09 -14.15
CA THR A 6 9.86 -15.43 -13.49
C THR A 6 8.91 -14.93 -14.57
N PRO A 7 7.59 -15.24 -14.49
CA PRO A 7 6.65 -14.83 -15.51
C PRO A 7 6.75 -13.33 -15.73
N PRO A 8 6.80 -12.84 -16.99
CA PRO A 8 6.84 -11.41 -17.25
C PRO A 8 5.65 -10.76 -16.55
N MET A 9 5.95 -9.81 -15.67
CA MET A 9 4.91 -9.03 -15.00
C MET A 9 4.19 -8.23 -16.09
N PRO A 10 2.84 -8.30 -16.21
CA PRO A 10 2.11 -7.36 -17.04
C PRO A 10 2.36 -5.93 -16.54
N GLU A 11 2.33 -4.93 -17.42
CA GLU A 11 2.54 -3.52 -17.04
C GLU A 11 1.73 -3.18 -15.78
N HIS A 12 2.44 -2.89 -14.69
CA HIS A 12 1.81 -2.55 -13.43
C HIS A 12 1.39 -1.08 -13.49
N LEU A 13 0.08 -0.86 -13.57
CA LEU A 13 -0.49 0.49 -13.49
C LEU A 13 -0.53 0.97 -12.03
N PRO A 14 -0.11 2.22 -11.75
CA PRO A 14 -0.25 2.81 -10.43
C PRO A 14 -1.70 2.72 -9.92
N GLY A 15 -1.90 2.20 -8.71
CA GLY A 15 -3.22 2.01 -8.11
C GLY A 15 -3.82 0.61 -8.26
N TYR A 16 -3.28 -0.23 -9.15
CA TYR A 16 -3.66 -1.64 -9.24
C TYR A 16 -2.91 -2.49 -8.22
N GLU A 17 -3.57 -3.52 -7.70
CA GLU A 17 -2.94 -4.45 -6.77
C GLU A 17 -2.01 -5.41 -7.50
N ILE A 18 -0.78 -5.53 -7.01
CA ILE A 18 0.18 -6.51 -7.52
C ILE A 18 -0.32 -7.91 -7.13
N PRO A 19 -0.44 -8.85 -8.08
CA PRO A 19 -0.87 -10.20 -7.78
C PRO A 19 0.03 -10.88 -6.76
N THR A 20 -0.58 -11.65 -5.85
CA THR A 20 0.10 -12.35 -4.75
C THR A 20 1.29 -13.19 -5.23
N LYS A 21 1.16 -13.87 -6.37
CA LYS A 21 2.23 -14.67 -7.00
C LYS A 21 3.51 -13.87 -7.26
N HIS A 22 3.38 -12.61 -7.69
CA HIS A 22 4.54 -11.76 -7.98
C HIS A 22 5.16 -11.19 -6.71
N LYS A 23 4.35 -10.88 -5.68
CA LYS A 23 4.86 -10.49 -4.36
C LYS A 23 5.72 -11.60 -3.74
N GLU A 24 5.25 -12.85 -3.83
CA GLU A 24 6.01 -14.02 -3.35
C GLU A 24 7.29 -14.25 -4.16
N ALA A 25 7.23 -14.13 -5.49
CA ALA A 25 8.41 -14.25 -6.34
C ALA A 25 9.47 -13.18 -6.01
N ILE A 26 9.07 -11.92 -5.80
CA ILE A 26 9.98 -10.85 -5.34
C ILE A 26 10.65 -11.22 -4.02
N ARG A 27 9.90 -11.75 -3.04
CA ARG A 27 10.46 -12.19 -1.76
C ARG A 27 11.44 -13.35 -1.91
N GLN A 28 11.12 -14.34 -2.75
CA GLN A 28 12.00 -15.47 -3.00
C GLN A 28 13.30 -15.02 -3.68
N LEU A 29 13.22 -14.15 -4.69
CA LEU A 29 14.39 -13.61 -5.38
C LEU A 29 15.28 -12.77 -4.45
N TYR A 30 14.67 -11.97 -3.57
CA TYR A 30 15.42 -11.19 -2.59
C TYR A 30 16.08 -12.09 -1.52
N LYS A 31 15.34 -13.05 -0.96
CA LYS A 31 15.79 -13.87 0.17
C LYS A 31 16.82 -14.93 -0.26
N TYR A 32 16.54 -15.64 -1.35
CA TYR A 32 17.34 -16.78 -1.82
C TYR A 32 18.36 -16.39 -2.88
N ALA A 33 17.95 -15.62 -3.90
CA ALA A 33 18.85 -15.22 -4.98
C ALA A 33 19.67 -13.95 -4.67
N LYS A 34 19.43 -13.32 -3.50
CA LYS A 34 20.13 -12.09 -3.03
C LYS A 34 20.13 -10.96 -4.06
N ILE A 35 19.10 -10.89 -4.89
CA ILE A 35 18.93 -9.85 -5.91
C ILE A 35 18.65 -8.52 -5.20
N GLY A 36 19.35 -7.46 -5.61
CA GLY A 36 19.20 -6.13 -5.04
C GLY A 36 17.85 -5.47 -5.35
N LEU A 37 17.42 -4.54 -4.49
CA LEU A 37 16.16 -3.80 -4.63
C LEU A 37 16.00 -3.13 -6.01
N GLN A 38 17.07 -2.50 -6.50
CA GLN A 38 17.04 -1.79 -7.78
C GLN A 38 16.89 -2.72 -8.98
N GLN A 39 17.47 -3.92 -8.89
CA GLN A 39 17.32 -4.94 -9.93
C GLN A 39 15.89 -5.49 -9.93
N LEU A 40 15.32 -5.77 -8.74
CA LEU A 40 13.91 -6.17 -8.61
C LEU A 40 12.96 -5.10 -9.13
N ALA A 41 13.21 -3.82 -8.82
CA ALA A 41 12.45 -2.70 -9.36
C ALA A 41 12.47 -2.69 -10.90
N GLY A 42 13.64 -2.91 -11.51
CA GLY A 42 13.79 -3.01 -12.96
C GLY A 42 13.09 -4.22 -13.58
N TYR A 43 13.20 -5.40 -12.97
CA TYR A 43 12.58 -6.64 -13.48
C TYR A 43 11.05 -6.59 -13.48
N TYR A 44 10.47 -5.93 -12.48
CA TYR A 44 9.04 -5.88 -12.28
C TYR A 44 8.41 -4.55 -12.70
N SER A 45 9.20 -3.61 -13.25
CA SER A 45 8.78 -2.24 -13.57
C SER A 45 8.09 -1.55 -12.39
N LEU A 46 8.59 -1.78 -11.17
CA LEU A 46 8.06 -1.22 -9.93
C LEU A 46 8.97 -0.12 -9.41
N THR A 47 8.42 0.79 -8.59
CA THR A 47 9.25 1.70 -7.80
C THR A 47 9.96 0.93 -6.70
N THR A 48 11.17 1.38 -6.36
CA THR A 48 11.96 0.82 -5.24
C THR A 48 11.18 0.81 -3.93
N ASP A 49 10.36 1.84 -3.69
CA ASP A 49 9.52 1.94 -2.50
C ASP A 49 8.46 0.83 -2.46
N THR A 50 7.87 0.50 -3.62
CA THR A 50 6.89 -0.58 -3.74
C THR A 50 7.54 -1.93 -3.45
N VAL A 51 8.74 -2.17 -3.98
CA VAL A 51 9.52 -3.40 -3.69
C VAL A 51 9.87 -3.47 -2.20
N SER A 52 10.33 -2.35 -1.61
CA SER A 52 10.63 -2.26 -0.19
C SER A 52 9.41 -2.57 0.68
N TRP A 53 8.24 -2.04 0.30
CA TRP A 53 6.96 -2.35 0.94
C TRP A 53 6.60 -3.85 0.86
N ILE A 54 6.79 -4.48 -0.30
CA ILE A 54 6.51 -5.91 -0.51
C ILE A 54 7.42 -6.79 0.36
N LEU A 55 8.67 -6.38 0.56
CA LEU A 55 9.64 -7.08 1.39
C LEU A 55 9.43 -6.84 2.89
N TYR A 56 8.93 -5.66 3.27
CA TYR A 56 8.67 -5.31 4.66
C TYR A 56 7.46 -6.07 5.25
N TYR A 57 6.38 -6.23 4.48
CA TYR A 57 5.24 -7.02 4.91
C TYR A 57 5.49 -8.50 4.70
N ASP A 58 5.22 -9.33 5.71
CA ASP A 58 5.38 -10.80 5.59
C ASP A 58 4.12 -11.48 5.00
N TYR A 59 2.99 -10.76 4.91
CA TYR A 59 1.72 -11.33 4.44
C TYR A 59 1.58 -11.28 2.91
N PRO A 60 1.15 -12.37 2.25
CA PRO A 60 1.04 -12.47 0.79
C PRO A 60 -0.08 -11.56 0.23
N GLU A 61 -1.19 -11.49 0.94
CA GLU A 61 -2.28 -10.56 0.67
C GLU A 61 -2.19 -9.38 1.64
N ARG A 62 -2.34 -8.17 1.09
CA ARG A 62 -2.57 -7.01 1.93
C ARG A 62 -4.02 -7.14 2.36
N VAL A 63 -4.26 -7.74 3.52
CA VAL A 63 -5.55 -7.58 4.21
C VAL A 63 -5.65 -6.08 4.44
N LYS A 64 -6.31 -5.36 3.52
CA LYS A 64 -6.72 -3.99 3.79
C LYS A 64 -7.47 -4.13 5.10
N PRO A 65 -7.05 -3.44 6.19
CA PRO A 65 -7.91 -3.35 7.36
C PRO A 65 -9.25 -2.97 6.79
N THR A 66 -10.26 -3.82 6.98
CA THR A 66 -11.61 -3.51 6.51
C THR A 66 -11.86 -2.16 7.11
N ARG A 67 -11.77 -1.11 6.30
CA ARG A 67 -12.10 0.22 6.72
C ARG A 67 -13.63 0.19 6.69
N THR A 68 -14.21 -0.59 7.61
CA THR A 68 -15.37 -0.16 8.36
C THR A 68 -14.91 1.13 9.01
N GLY A 69 -14.84 2.20 8.20
CA GLY A 69 -15.16 3.51 8.70
C GLY A 69 -16.49 3.24 9.35
N ARG A 70 -16.49 3.16 10.68
CA ARG A 70 -17.69 3.38 11.46
C ARG A 70 -18.35 4.53 10.73
N PRO A 71 -19.60 4.38 10.23
CA PRO A 71 -20.31 5.54 9.72
C PRO A 71 -20.20 6.54 10.85
N ARG A 72 -19.38 7.59 10.68
CA ARG A 72 -19.51 8.73 11.56
C ARG A 72 -20.88 9.21 11.15
N GLU A 73 -21.88 8.94 11.99
CA GLU A 73 -23.17 9.60 11.92
C GLU A 73 -22.83 11.04 11.56
N SER A 74 -23.32 11.49 10.41
CA SER A 74 -23.08 12.85 9.95
C SER A 74 -23.44 13.77 11.11
N LEU A 75 -22.49 14.60 11.56
CA LEU A 75 -22.70 15.52 12.67
C LEU A 75 -24.04 16.23 12.46
N ASN A 76 -24.88 16.23 13.49
CA ASN A 76 -26.15 16.94 13.43
C ASN A 76 -25.86 18.43 13.22
N GLU A 77 -26.79 19.15 12.57
CA GLU A 77 -26.62 20.59 12.29
C GLU A 77 -26.32 21.39 13.55
N GLN A 78 -26.87 20.98 14.70
CA GLN A 78 -26.58 21.59 15.99
C GLN A 78 -25.13 21.37 16.44
N GLU A 79 -24.60 20.15 16.30
CA GLU A 79 -23.21 19.85 16.66
C GLU A 79 -22.22 20.62 15.78
N VAL A 80 -22.57 20.82 14.51
CA VAL A 80 -21.77 21.65 13.59
C VAL A 80 -21.78 23.12 14.05
N ARG A 81 -22.94 23.65 14.46
CA ARG A 81 -23.06 25.03 14.98
C ARG A 81 -22.26 25.21 16.27
N ASP A 82 -22.33 24.25 17.19
CA ASP A 82 -21.61 24.30 18.46
C ASP A 82 -20.08 24.28 18.24
N ILE A 83 -19.59 23.49 17.27
CA ILE A 83 -18.18 23.48 16.89
C ILE A 83 -17.76 24.83 16.28
N ILE A 84 -18.57 25.40 15.38
CA ILE A 84 -18.30 26.71 14.77
C ILE A 84 -18.24 27.81 15.85
N GLU A 85 -19.17 27.79 16.80
CA GLU A 85 -19.21 28.75 17.91
C GLU A 85 -17.99 28.60 18.83
N TYR A 86 -17.63 27.37 19.19
CA TYR A 86 -16.45 27.09 20.01
C TYR A 86 -15.16 27.59 19.37
N ILE A 87 -14.97 27.30 18.07
CA ILE A 87 -13.81 27.79 17.32
C ILE A 87 -13.82 29.31 17.27
N SER A 88 -14.96 29.92 16.94
CA SER A 88 -15.06 31.39 16.82
C SER A 88 -14.72 32.11 18.15
N LYS A 89 -15.22 31.61 19.29
CA LYS A 89 -14.88 32.15 20.61
C LYS A 89 -13.41 31.95 20.99
N SER A 90 -12.81 30.85 20.54
CA SER A 90 -11.40 30.55 20.84
C SER A 90 -10.42 31.42 20.04
N TYR A 91 -10.86 32.04 18.94
CA TYR A 91 -10.05 32.96 18.12
C TYR A 91 -10.14 34.44 18.56
N GLU A 92 -11.02 34.78 19.52
CA GLU A 92 -11.14 36.14 20.07
C GLU A 92 -10.25 36.40 21.30
N HIS A 93 -9.35 35.47 21.65
CA HIS A 93 -8.39 35.59 22.77
C HIS A 93 -6.93 35.72 22.31
#